data_AF-A0A2D2DPY7-F1
#
_entry.id   AF-A0A2D2DPY7-F1
#
_cell.length_a   1.000
_cell.length_b   1.000
_cell.length_c   1.000
_cell.angle_alpha   90.00
_cell.angle_beta   90.00
_cell.angle_gamma   90.00
#
_symmetry.space_group_name_H-M   'P 1'
#
loop_
_entity.id
_entity.type
_entity.pdbx_description
1 polymer ?
#
loop_
_entity_poly.entity_id
_entity_poly.type
_entity_poly.pdbx_seq_one_letter_code
_entity_poly.pdbx_strand_id
1 'polypeptide(L)'
;MKDNKHYAAICQFYGDTRAERSGVLLIAHIDEGIALLETIGAPLRAMEAFCIHPLVQDDGALLAALAPESVFSAHQPDAAVVALAMEYRRVANAYLSHHCERADDAIELSCVDEVNQMLIADKVQNRKDFERHHLGTHARSDILQLYFANWLRRLGVSEERYAQLCGRASAAAPQGLISAEVAAEPG
;
A
#
# COMPACT_ATOMS: atom_id res chain seq x y z
N MET A 1 -4.98 15.20 -2.89
CA MET A 1 -4.46 14.01 -3.61
C MET A 1 -5.13 13.74 -4.96
N LYS A 2 -6.47 13.85 -5.11
CA LYS A 2 -7.19 13.41 -6.31
C LYS A 2 -6.78 14.04 -7.65
N ASP A 3 -6.35 15.30 -7.66
CA ASP A 3 -5.90 16.01 -8.88
C ASP A 3 -4.39 15.84 -9.18
N ASN A 4 -3.71 14.93 -8.47
CA ASN A 4 -2.27 14.73 -8.60
C ASN A 4 -1.93 13.71 -9.69
N LYS A 5 -0.89 13.98 -10.49
CA LYS A 5 -0.48 13.12 -11.61
C LYS A 5 -0.05 11.71 -11.19
N HIS A 6 0.55 11.55 -10.01
CA HIS A 6 0.99 10.25 -9.48
C HIS A 6 -0.20 9.41 -9.03
N TYR A 7 -1.21 10.07 -8.44
CA TYR A 7 -2.49 9.44 -8.12
C TYR A 7 -3.26 9.05 -9.41
N ALA A 8 -3.27 9.91 -10.43
CA ALA A 8 -3.86 9.61 -11.73
C ALA A 8 -3.17 8.40 -12.41
N ALA A 9 -1.84 8.31 -12.33
CA ALA A 9 -1.07 7.20 -12.88
C ALA A 9 -1.51 5.86 -12.27
N ILE A 10 -1.65 5.79 -10.94
CA ILE A 10 -2.06 4.54 -10.28
C ILE A 10 -3.54 4.22 -10.51
N CYS A 11 -4.41 5.22 -10.62
CA CYS A 11 -5.79 5.03 -11.06
C CYS A 11 -5.86 4.41 -12.46
N GLN A 12 -5.05 4.87 -13.41
CA GLN A 12 -4.99 4.28 -14.75
C GLN A 12 -4.41 2.86 -14.70
N PHE A 13 -3.35 2.64 -13.94
CA PHE A 13 -2.69 1.34 -13.82
C PHE A 13 -3.61 0.27 -13.24
N TYR A 14 -4.31 0.59 -12.14
CA TYR A 14 -5.24 -0.36 -11.55
C TYR A 14 -6.58 -0.44 -12.29
N GLY A 15 -7.09 0.65 -12.85
CA GLY A 15 -8.41 0.69 -13.47
C GLY A 15 -9.48 0.08 -12.55
N ASP A 16 -10.24 -0.88 -13.08
CA ASP A 16 -11.27 -1.62 -12.33
C ASP A 16 -10.75 -2.91 -11.66
N THR A 17 -9.42 -3.07 -11.55
CA THR A 17 -8.83 -4.27 -10.96
C THR A 17 -9.24 -4.40 -9.50
N ARG A 18 -9.71 -5.60 -9.16
CA ARG A 18 -10.15 -5.96 -7.81
C ARG A 18 -9.18 -6.96 -7.21
N ALA A 19 -8.94 -6.85 -5.91
CA ALA A 19 -8.26 -7.89 -5.17
C ALA A 19 -9.07 -9.19 -5.30
N GLU A 20 -8.43 -10.28 -5.73
CA GLU A 20 -9.08 -11.57 -5.99
C GLU A 20 -9.91 -12.10 -4.80
N ARG A 21 -9.57 -11.65 -3.59
CA ARG A 21 -10.04 -12.24 -2.33
C ARG A 21 -11.18 -11.45 -1.69
N SER A 22 -11.06 -10.13 -1.66
CA SER A 22 -12.08 -9.25 -1.07
C SER A 22 -13.07 -8.72 -2.10
N GLY A 23 -12.72 -8.78 -3.39
CA GLY A 23 -13.48 -8.13 -4.47
C GLY A 23 -13.41 -6.59 -4.41
N VAL A 24 -12.66 -6.02 -3.47
CA VAL A 24 -12.47 -4.57 -3.35
C VAL A 24 -11.50 -4.09 -4.41
N LEU A 25 -11.72 -2.89 -4.95
CA LEU A 25 -10.82 -2.28 -5.93
C LEU A 25 -9.43 -2.08 -5.33
N LEU A 26 -8.37 -2.38 -6.10
CA LEU A 26 -6.99 -2.17 -5.66
C LEU A 26 -6.71 -0.69 -5.34
N ILE A 27 -7.40 0.24 -6.01
CA ILE A 27 -7.27 1.67 -5.70
C ILE A 27 -7.70 2.02 -4.27
N ALA A 28 -8.62 1.26 -3.66
CA ALA A 28 -9.03 1.50 -2.28
C ALA A 28 -7.86 1.28 -1.29
N HIS A 29 -6.91 0.41 -1.64
CA HIS A 29 -5.69 0.22 -0.86
C HIS A 29 -4.76 1.44 -0.95
N ILE A 30 -4.73 2.13 -2.09
CA ILE A 30 -3.99 3.39 -2.23
C ILE A 30 -4.64 4.50 -1.42
N ASP A 31 -5.97 4.64 -1.50
CA ASP A 31 -6.73 5.64 -0.73
C ASP A 31 -6.52 5.48 0.78
N GLU A 32 -6.63 4.25 1.28
CA GLU A 32 -6.38 3.97 2.68
C GLU A 32 -4.92 4.26 3.09
N GLY A 33 -3.95 3.93 2.23
CA GLY A 33 -2.55 4.18 2.51
C GLY A 33 -2.23 5.66 2.58
N ILE A 34 -2.83 6.46 1.69
CA ILE A 34 -2.77 7.93 1.74
C ILE A 34 -3.36 8.44 3.06
N ALA A 35 -4.54 7.97 3.47
CA ALA A 35 -5.16 8.39 4.73
C ALA A 35 -4.29 8.04 5.97
N LEU A 36 -3.60 6.90 5.94
CA LEU A 36 -2.63 6.53 6.97
C LEU A 36 -1.41 7.44 6.97
N LEU A 37 -0.86 7.75 5.78
CA LEU A 37 0.26 8.68 5.61
C LEU A 37 -0.09 10.08 6.13
N GLU A 38 -1.27 10.59 5.81
CA GLU A 38 -1.79 11.85 6.36
C GLU A 38 -1.90 11.77 7.90
N THR A 39 -2.42 10.67 8.42
CA THR A 39 -2.58 10.45 9.87
C THR A 39 -1.25 10.49 10.63
N ILE A 40 -0.17 9.99 10.03
CA ILE A 40 1.18 10.00 10.64
C ILE A 40 1.99 11.25 10.28
N GLY A 41 1.40 12.22 9.56
CA GLY A 41 2.04 13.48 9.19
C GLY A 41 3.13 13.33 8.13
N ALA A 42 3.01 12.35 7.23
CA ALA A 42 3.94 12.19 6.12
C ALA A 42 3.84 13.37 5.15
N PRO A 43 4.95 13.79 4.51
CA PRO A 43 4.91 14.88 3.54
C PRO A 43 4.25 14.42 2.23
N LEU A 44 3.76 15.38 1.45
CA LEU A 44 3.07 15.12 0.17
C LEU A 44 3.89 14.20 -0.75
N ARG A 45 5.20 14.42 -0.86
CA ARG A 45 6.10 13.59 -1.70
C ARG A 45 6.11 12.10 -1.33
N ALA A 46 5.90 11.76 -0.05
CA ALA A 46 5.80 10.38 0.40
C ALA A 46 4.48 9.76 -0.07
N MET A 47 3.38 10.52 -0.04
CA MET A 47 2.08 10.08 -0.57
C MET A 47 2.12 9.92 -2.10
N GLU A 48 2.76 10.84 -2.81
CA GLU A 48 2.97 10.73 -4.26
C GLU A 48 3.81 9.49 -4.61
N ALA A 49 4.86 9.21 -3.84
CA ALA A 49 5.70 8.03 -4.00
C ALA A 49 4.91 6.75 -3.68
N PHE A 50 4.08 6.80 -2.64
CA PHE A 50 3.17 5.71 -2.30
C PHE A 50 2.16 5.44 -3.41
N CYS A 51 1.68 6.46 -4.12
CA CYS A 51 0.79 6.24 -5.26
C CYS A 51 1.47 5.41 -6.35
N ILE A 52 2.73 5.70 -6.70
CA ILE A 52 3.42 5.02 -7.81
C ILE A 52 4.21 3.78 -7.41
N HIS A 53 4.36 3.49 -6.11
CA HIS A 53 5.13 2.34 -5.66
C HIS A 53 4.71 1.00 -6.31
N PRO A 54 3.41 0.73 -6.58
CA PRO A 54 3.01 -0.52 -7.22
C PRO A 54 3.49 -0.65 -8.66
N LEU A 55 3.69 0.46 -9.38
CA LEU A 55 4.18 0.46 -10.76
C LEU A 55 5.64 -0.01 -10.84
N VAL A 56 6.37 -0.02 -9.73
CA VAL A 56 7.79 -0.39 -9.68
C VAL A 56 8.09 -1.45 -8.61
N GLN A 57 7.07 -2.02 -7.96
CA GLN A 57 7.19 -2.79 -6.72
C GLN A 57 8.04 -4.06 -6.85
N ASP A 58 7.93 -4.78 -7.97
CA ASP A 58 8.73 -5.98 -8.25
C ASP A 58 9.54 -5.83 -9.54
N ASP A 59 10.30 -6.86 -9.92
CA ASP A 59 11.12 -6.83 -11.14
C ASP A 59 10.25 -6.72 -12.42
N GLY A 60 9.10 -7.39 -12.45
CA GLY A 60 8.18 -7.35 -13.59
C GLY A 60 7.53 -5.97 -13.73
N ALA A 61 7.06 -5.39 -12.62
CA ALA A 61 6.50 -4.05 -12.58
C ALA A 61 7.53 -3.00 -13.04
N LEU A 62 8.77 -3.08 -12.51
CA LEU A 62 9.85 -2.20 -12.92
C LEU A 62 10.16 -2.31 -14.43
N LEU A 63 10.26 -3.53 -14.97
CA LEU A 63 10.48 -3.72 -16.40
C LEU A 63 9.33 -3.15 -17.24
N ALA A 64 8.08 -3.32 -16.80
CA ALA A 64 6.91 -2.73 -17.45
C ALA A 64 6.93 -1.20 -17.39
N ALA A 65 7.36 -0.60 -16.28
CA ALA A 65 7.49 0.85 -16.14
C ALA A 65 8.55 1.43 -17.10
N LEU A 66 9.62 0.68 -17.39
CA LEU A 66 10.67 1.07 -18.33
C LEU A 66 10.29 0.91 -19.81
N ALA A 67 9.19 0.23 -20.13
CA ALA A 67 8.74 0.08 -21.50
C ALA A 67 8.32 1.43 -22.10
N PRO A 68 8.59 1.68 -23.41
CA PRO A 68 8.02 2.82 -24.11
C PRO A 68 6.49 2.80 -24.00
N GLU A 69 5.87 3.96 -23.84
CA GLU A 69 4.41 4.12 -23.69
C GLU A 69 3.79 3.45 -22.44
N SER A 70 4.59 3.08 -21.44
CA SER A 70 4.07 2.61 -20.15
C SER A 70 3.26 3.72 -19.46
N VAL A 71 2.31 3.33 -18.59
CA VAL A 71 1.56 4.30 -17.74
C VAL A 71 2.52 5.20 -16.97
N PHE A 72 3.63 4.62 -16.49
CA PHE A 72 4.70 5.33 -15.79
C PHE A 72 5.34 6.41 -16.69
N SER A 73 5.70 6.05 -17.92
CA SER A 73 6.28 6.99 -18.90
C SER A 73 5.28 8.09 -19.30
N ALA A 74 4.01 7.74 -19.51
CA ALA A 74 2.97 8.68 -19.92
C ALA A 74 2.72 9.79 -18.87
N HIS A 75 2.80 9.44 -17.59
CA HIS A 75 2.53 10.38 -16.48
C HIS A 75 3.75 11.19 -16.02
N GLN A 76 4.96 10.86 -16.49
CA GLN A 76 6.20 11.59 -16.19
C GLN A 76 6.35 11.95 -14.68
N PRO A 77 6.43 10.93 -13.80
CA PRO A 77 6.54 11.16 -12.37
C PRO A 77 7.81 11.94 -12.03
N ASP A 78 7.74 12.79 -11.01
CA ASP A 78 8.88 13.61 -10.59
C ASP A 78 10.04 12.74 -10.09
N ALA A 79 11.27 13.09 -10.46
CA ALA A 79 12.47 12.29 -10.17
C ALA A 79 12.64 12.00 -8.67
N ALA A 80 12.33 12.95 -7.80
CA ALA A 80 12.39 12.75 -6.35
C ALA A 80 11.37 11.71 -5.87
N VAL A 81 10.16 11.70 -6.45
CA VAL A 81 9.11 10.75 -6.14
C VAL A 81 9.49 9.34 -6.63
N VAL A 82 10.08 9.25 -7.82
CA VAL A 82 10.64 7.99 -8.35
C VAL A 82 11.73 7.45 -7.44
N ALA A 83 12.66 8.29 -6.97
CA ALA A 83 13.73 7.87 -6.06
C ALA A 83 13.16 7.29 -4.75
N LEU A 84 12.13 7.91 -4.17
CA LEU A 84 11.45 7.39 -2.97
C LEU A 84 10.76 6.05 -3.23
N ALA A 85 10.05 5.90 -4.35
CA ALA A 85 9.40 4.64 -4.71
C ALA A 85 10.40 3.50 -4.97
N MET A 86 11.55 3.80 -5.58
CA MET A 86 12.62 2.83 -5.81
C MET A 86 13.35 2.43 -4.52
N GLU A 87 13.56 3.38 -3.59
CA GLU A 87 14.12 3.07 -2.28
C GLU A 87 13.14 2.26 -1.43
N TYR A 88 11.84 2.59 -1.48
CA TYR A 88 10.79 1.76 -0.89
C TYR A 88 10.84 0.33 -1.42
N ARG A 89 10.87 0.16 -2.75
CA ARG A 89 11.00 -1.14 -3.41
C ARG A 89 12.20 -1.92 -2.88
N ARG A 90 13.38 -1.28 -2.82
CA ARG A 90 14.61 -1.90 -2.32
C ARG A 90 14.43 -2.41 -0.90
N VAL A 91 13.94 -1.55 0.00
CA VAL A 91 13.79 -1.87 1.42
C VAL A 91 12.71 -2.93 1.66
N ALA A 92 11.55 -2.80 1.03
CA ALA A 92 10.46 -3.76 1.15
C ALA A 92 10.86 -5.15 0.63
N ASN A 93 11.57 -5.23 -0.49
CA ASN A 93 11.97 -6.51 -1.10
C ASN A 93 13.20 -7.14 -0.43
N ALA A 94 13.98 -6.39 0.34
CA ALA A 94 15.08 -6.94 1.13
C ALA A 94 14.58 -7.90 2.23
N TYR A 95 13.35 -7.71 2.73
CA TYR A 95 12.76 -8.57 3.75
C TYR A 95 11.31 -8.92 3.42
N LEU A 96 11.13 -10.09 2.81
CA LEU A 96 9.84 -10.67 2.44
C LEU A 96 9.46 -11.80 3.42
N SER A 97 8.21 -12.23 3.41
CA SER A 97 7.71 -13.25 4.36
C SER A 97 8.44 -14.59 4.31
N HIS A 98 9.11 -14.92 3.20
CA HIS A 98 9.92 -16.14 3.09
C HIS A 98 11.35 -15.98 3.61
N HIS A 99 11.80 -14.75 3.91
CA HIS A 99 13.03 -14.46 4.66
C HIS A 99 12.80 -14.45 6.17
N CYS A 100 11.54 -14.50 6.62
CA CYS A 100 11.18 -14.48 8.03
C CYS A 100 11.52 -15.82 8.68
N GLU A 101 12.48 -15.83 9.59
CA GLU A 101 12.95 -17.04 10.28
C GLU A 101 12.56 -17.05 11.75
N ARG A 102 12.64 -15.91 12.43
CA ARG A 102 12.39 -15.81 13.87
C ARG A 102 11.90 -14.43 14.29
N ALA A 103 11.49 -14.31 15.55
CA ALA A 103 11.23 -13.01 16.13
C ALA A 103 12.52 -12.18 16.14
N ASP A 104 12.36 -10.87 15.92
CA ASP A 104 13.46 -9.89 15.96
C ASP A 104 14.49 -10.07 14.84
N ASP A 105 14.06 -10.58 13.69
CA ASP A 105 14.89 -10.56 12.48
C ASP A 105 15.37 -9.14 12.17
N ALA A 106 16.64 -9.06 11.78
CA ALA A 106 17.28 -7.79 11.45
C ALA A 106 16.74 -7.28 10.12
N ILE A 107 15.84 -6.30 10.19
CA ILE A 107 15.31 -5.60 9.02
C ILE A 107 16.06 -4.27 8.88
N GLU A 108 16.72 -4.05 7.75
CA GLU A 108 17.32 -2.76 7.44
C GLU A 108 16.22 -1.78 7.02
N LEU A 109 16.21 -0.57 7.61
CA LEU A 109 15.30 0.50 7.21
C LEU A 109 15.99 1.47 6.26
N SER A 110 15.21 2.28 5.55
CA SER A 110 15.77 3.36 4.76
C SER A 110 16.39 4.44 5.65
N CYS A 111 17.42 5.11 5.14
CA CYS A 111 17.91 6.36 5.72
C CYS A 111 16.99 7.56 5.43
N VAL A 112 15.96 7.37 4.60
CA VAL A 112 14.98 8.39 4.23
C VAL A 112 13.69 8.15 5.00
N ASP A 113 13.33 9.10 5.88
CA ASP A 113 12.18 8.97 6.77
C ASP A 113 10.86 8.81 6.01
N GLU A 114 10.70 9.46 4.86
CA GLU A 114 9.52 9.31 4.00
C GLU A 114 9.29 7.87 3.55
N VAL A 115 10.36 7.14 3.26
CA VAL A 115 10.26 5.73 2.86
C VAL A 115 9.82 4.87 4.04
N ASN A 116 10.33 5.16 5.24
CA ASN A 116 9.90 4.46 6.45
C ASN A 116 8.42 4.75 6.78
N GLN A 117 7.93 5.97 6.52
CA GLN A 117 6.51 6.31 6.63
C GLN A 117 5.65 5.54 5.61
N MET A 118 6.11 5.41 4.36
CA MET A 118 5.46 4.57 3.34
C MET A 118 5.37 3.11 3.78
N LEU A 119 6.45 2.56 4.35
CA LEU A 119 6.48 1.20 4.90
C LEU A 119 5.52 1.04 6.09
N ILE A 120 5.37 2.06 6.94
CA ILE A 120 4.36 2.02 8.03
C ILE A 120 2.97 1.87 7.43
N ALA A 121 2.59 2.71 6.46
CA ALA A 121 1.29 2.64 5.82
C ALA A 121 1.05 1.25 5.19
N ASP A 122 1.96 0.80 4.32
CA ASP A 122 1.87 -0.51 3.65
C ASP A 122 1.76 -1.67 4.64
N LYS A 123 2.63 -1.74 5.66
CA LYS A 123 2.65 -2.88 6.59
C LYS A 123 1.45 -2.89 7.54
N VAL A 124 0.95 -1.72 7.94
CA VAL A 124 -0.29 -1.63 8.73
C VAL A 124 -1.48 -2.13 7.90
N GLN A 125 -1.62 -1.69 6.64
CA GLN A 125 -2.70 -2.14 5.77
C GLN A 125 -2.62 -3.64 5.49
N ASN A 126 -1.43 -4.12 5.10
CA ASN A 126 -1.20 -5.53 4.80
C ASN A 126 -1.46 -6.45 5.99
N ARG A 127 -1.05 -6.04 7.20
CA ARG A 127 -1.36 -6.79 8.43
C ARG A 127 -2.86 -6.81 8.69
N LYS A 128 -3.55 -5.67 8.57
CA LYS A 128 -5.00 -5.56 8.77
C LYS A 128 -5.77 -6.47 7.83
N ASP A 129 -5.42 -6.45 6.55
CA ASP A 129 -6.06 -7.31 5.53
C ASP A 129 -5.76 -8.80 5.78
N PHE A 130 -4.52 -9.11 6.19
CA PHE A 130 -4.15 -10.46 6.60
C PHE A 130 -4.96 -10.95 7.81
N GLU A 131 -5.07 -10.14 8.87
CA GLU A 131 -5.85 -10.48 10.07
C GLU A 131 -7.32 -10.74 9.74
N ARG A 132 -7.89 -9.92 8.84
CA ARG A 132 -9.29 -10.02 8.45
C ARG A 132 -9.61 -11.23 7.57
N HIS A 133 -8.69 -11.63 6.69
CA HIS A 133 -9.00 -12.58 5.61
C HIS A 133 -8.18 -13.87 5.65
N HIS A 134 -7.05 -13.91 6.34
CA HIS A 134 -6.04 -14.98 6.23
C HIS A 134 -5.54 -15.56 7.55
N LEU A 135 -5.86 -14.91 8.67
CA LEU A 135 -5.51 -15.42 9.98
C LEU A 135 -6.19 -16.77 10.23
N GLY A 136 -5.40 -17.79 10.56
CA GLY A 136 -5.86 -19.16 10.79
C GLY A 136 -6.25 -19.97 9.55
N THR A 137 -6.36 -19.36 8.36
CA THR A 137 -6.79 -20.06 7.12
C THR A 137 -5.67 -20.22 6.10
N HIS A 138 -4.67 -19.33 6.11
CA HIS A 138 -3.54 -19.41 5.18
C HIS A 138 -2.51 -20.44 5.64
N ALA A 139 -1.96 -21.24 4.72
CA ALA A 139 -0.99 -22.30 5.06
C ALA A 139 0.28 -21.79 5.78
N ARG A 140 0.60 -20.50 5.59
CA ARG A 140 1.72 -19.81 6.25
C ARG A 140 1.25 -18.76 7.27
N SER A 141 0.09 -18.95 7.90
CA SER A 141 -0.51 -17.95 8.80
C SER A 141 0.44 -17.54 9.93
N ASP A 142 1.11 -18.51 10.56
CA ASP A 142 2.04 -18.25 11.67
C ASP A 142 3.27 -17.44 11.22
N ILE A 143 3.84 -17.78 10.06
CA ILE A 143 4.97 -17.04 9.47
C ILE A 143 4.54 -15.62 9.10
N LEU A 144 3.34 -15.43 8.54
CA LEU A 144 2.83 -14.11 8.18
C LEU A 144 2.57 -13.23 9.41
N GLN A 145 2.02 -13.80 10.49
CA GLN A 145 1.90 -13.09 11.78
C GLN A 145 3.26 -12.61 12.28
N LEU A 146 4.25 -13.50 12.29
CA LEU A 146 5.62 -13.16 12.71
C LEU A 146 6.26 -12.10 11.81
N TYR A 147 6.09 -12.24 10.50
CA TYR A 147 6.58 -11.31 9.50
C TYR A 147 6.04 -9.89 9.72
N PHE A 148 4.73 -9.73 9.92
CA PHE A 148 4.14 -8.43 10.19
C PHE A 148 4.56 -7.88 11.55
N ALA A 149 4.67 -8.73 12.57
CA ALA A 149 5.17 -8.33 13.88
C ALA A 149 6.61 -7.79 13.82
N ASN A 150 7.50 -8.44 13.07
CA ASN A 150 8.88 -7.98 12.88
C ASN A 150 8.93 -6.63 12.15
N TRP A 151 8.16 -6.45 11.08
CA TRP A 151 8.08 -5.17 10.37
C TRP A 151 7.61 -4.03 11.28
N LEU A 152 6.48 -4.21 11.97
CA LEU A 152 5.91 -3.16 12.82
C LEU A 152 6.83 -2.82 13.99
N ARG A 153 7.44 -3.82 14.64
CA ARG A 153 8.44 -3.60 15.70
C ARG A 153 9.62 -2.79 15.16
N ARG A 154 10.15 -3.14 13.98
CA ARG A 154 11.29 -2.45 13.39
C ARG A 154 10.96 -1.00 13.03
N LEU A 155 9.76 -0.74 12.53
CA LEU A 155 9.25 0.58 12.18
C LEU A 155 8.79 1.40 13.40
N GLY A 156 8.91 0.85 14.62
CA GLY A 156 8.53 1.54 15.86
C GLY A 156 7.02 1.68 16.05
N VAL A 157 6.23 0.80 15.43
CA VAL A 157 4.77 0.75 15.57
C VAL A 157 4.43 -0.28 16.64
N SER A 158 4.01 0.17 17.82
CA SER A 158 3.49 -0.70 18.88
C SER A 158 2.12 -1.28 18.50
N GLU A 159 1.70 -2.37 19.17
CA GLU A 159 0.35 -2.93 18.98
C GLU A 159 -0.76 -1.91 19.28
N GLU A 160 -0.57 -1.05 20.27
CA GLU A 160 -1.49 0.05 20.57
C GLU A 160 -1.58 1.03 19.41
N ARG A 161 -0.42 1.45 18.86
CA ARG A 161 -0.38 2.36 17.72
C ARG A 161 -0.96 1.71 16.46
N TYR A 162 -0.70 0.43 16.23
CA TYR A 162 -1.31 -0.35 15.15
C TYR A 162 -2.85 -0.31 15.26
N ALA A 163 -3.40 -0.64 16.43
CA ALA A 163 -4.84 -0.60 16.66
C ALA A 163 -5.44 0.81 16.42
N GLN A 164 -4.76 1.86 16.88
CA GLN A 164 -5.17 3.26 16.63
C GLN A 164 -5.21 3.59 15.13
N LEU A 165 -4.18 3.17 14.38
CA LEU A 165 -4.09 3.40 12.94
C LEU A 165 -5.18 2.63 12.17
N CYS A 166 -5.42 1.36 12.51
CA CYS A 166 -6.51 0.57 11.91
C CYS A 166 -7.90 1.19 12.16
N GLY A 167 -8.13 1.73 13.36
CA GLY A 167 -9.39 2.41 13.69
C GLY A 167 -9.62 3.66 12.83
N ARG A 168 -8.57 4.45 12.56
CA ARG A 168 -8.66 5.65 11.71
C ARG A 168 -8.80 5.32 10.23
N ALA A 169 -8.06 4.33 9.74
CA ALA A 169 -8.16 3.84 8.36
C ALA A 169 -9.58 3.34 8.03
N SER A 170 -10.22 2.65 8.98
CA SER A 170 -11.59 2.15 8.80
C SER A 170 -12.65 3.26 8.77
N ALA A 171 -12.37 4.42 9.37
CA ALA A 171 -13.25 5.59 9.35
C ALA A 171 -13.06 6.47 8.10
N ALA A 172 -11.91 6.38 7.43
CA ALA A 172 -11.57 7.14 6.23
C ALA A 172 -12.05 6.48 4.92
N ALA A 173 -12.41 5.20 4.93
CA ALA A 173 -12.96 4.52 3.77
C ALA A 173 -14.27 5.20 3.32
N PRO A 174 -14.42 5.57 2.03
CA PRO A 174 -15.67 6.16 1.57
C PRO A 174 -16.80 5.18 1.81
N GLN A 175 -17.84 5.61 2.51
CA GLN A 175 -19.15 4.96 2.46
C GLN A 175 -19.50 4.85 0.99
N GLY A 176 -19.55 3.62 0.47
CA GLY A 176 -19.87 3.38 -0.92
C GLY A 176 -21.12 4.16 -1.29
N LEU A 177 -21.05 4.88 -2.41
CA LEU A 177 -22.21 5.41 -3.09
C LEU A 177 -23.17 4.24 -3.32
N ILE A 178 -24.15 4.12 -2.43
CA ILE A 178 -25.42 3.49 -2.73
C ILE A 178 -26.10 4.46 -3.71
N SER A 179 -25.86 4.28 -5.00
CA SER A 179 -26.82 4.79 -5.98
C SER A 179 -27.97 3.80 -6.04
N ALA A 180 -28.96 4.05 -5.17
CA ALA A 180 -30.35 3.83 -5.53
C ALA A 180 -30.71 4.76 -6.71
N GLU A 181 -31.75 4.38 -7.46
CA GLU A 181 -32.19 4.91 -8.77
C GLU A 181 -31.55 4.14 -9.93
N VAL A 182 -32.23 3.14 -10.52
CA VAL A 182 -33.45 3.37 -11.32
C VAL A 182 -34.57 2.40 -10.93
N ALA A 183 -35.67 2.96 -10.43
CA ALA A 183 -36.99 2.35 -10.52
C ALA A 183 -37.79 3.12 -11.59
N ALA A 184 -38.63 2.36 -12.32
CA ALA A 184 -39.72 2.78 -13.21
C ALA A 184 -39.28 3.16 -14.65
N GLU A 185 -39.84 2.63 -15.75
CA GLU A 185 -41.22 2.19 -16.00
C GLU A 185 -41.36 1.17 -17.16
N PRO A 186 -42.57 0.57 -17.33
CA PRO A 186 -42.83 -0.61 -18.16
C PRO A 186 -43.18 -0.27 -19.63
N GLY A 187 -42.96 -1.24 -20.51
CA GLY A 187 -43.45 -1.27 -21.89
C GLY A 187 -43.65 -2.70 -22.36
#